data_AF-A0A8B7JH22-F1
#
_entry.id   AF-A0A8B7JH22-F1
#
_cell.length_a   1.000
_cell.length_b   1.000
_cell.length_c   1.000
_cell.angle_alpha   90.00
_cell.angle_beta   90.00
_cell.angle_gamma   90.00
#
_symmetry.space_group_name_H-M   'P 1'
#
loop_
_entity.id
_entity.type
_entity.pdbx_description
1 polymer ?
#
loop_
_entity_poly.entity_id
_entity_poly.type
_entity_poly.pdbx_seq_one_letter_code
_entity_poly.pdbx_strand_id
1 'polypeptide(L)'
;MSIVRRSGRRAGGGCPKVAFSYTYLHIFLADTGEQVLVDVEDKTNKEIMEHVKKILGKSKETLEKEEKERKKLSHPATFGPKKYHLRECMCEIEGQVPCPAFVPLPKEMRGKYKATMKNEASA
;
A
#
# COMPACT_ATOMS: atom_id res chain seq x y z
N MET A 1 19.78 -10.59 -27.76
CA MET A 1 19.08 -10.71 -26.46
C MET A 1 20.10 -11.20 -25.44
N SER A 2 20.85 -10.28 -24.84
CA SER A 2 22.06 -10.61 -24.06
C SER A 2 21.97 -9.94 -22.70
N ILE A 3 21.53 -10.67 -21.68
CA ILE A 3 21.62 -10.23 -20.28
C ILE A 3 23.03 -10.60 -19.81
N VAL A 4 23.91 -9.61 -19.68
CA VAL A 4 25.27 -9.84 -19.18
C VAL A 4 25.26 -9.66 -17.67
N ARG A 5 25.02 -10.74 -16.93
CA ARG A 5 25.22 -10.79 -15.47
C ARG A 5 26.72 -10.81 -15.19
N ARG A 6 27.32 -9.65 -14.91
CA ARG A 6 28.71 -9.60 -14.42
C ARG A 6 28.72 -9.84 -12.91
N SER A 7 28.88 -11.11 -12.51
CA SER A 7 29.36 -11.43 -11.17
C SER A 7 30.75 -10.84 -10.98
N GLY A 8 31.03 -10.29 -9.79
CA GLY A 8 32.18 -9.43 -9.51
C GLY A 8 33.57 -9.93 -9.94
N ARG A 9 34.39 -8.93 -10.29
CA ARG A 9 35.87 -8.85 -10.35
C ARG A 9 36.65 -10.11 -10.77
N ARG A 10 37.23 -10.05 -11.98
CA ARG A 10 38.61 -10.51 -12.23
C ARG A 10 39.47 -9.34 -12.68
N ALA A 11 40.65 -9.30 -12.08
CA ALA A 11 41.72 -8.33 -12.26
C ALA A 11 42.36 -8.41 -13.66
N GLY A 12 43.00 -7.31 -14.06
CA GLY A 12 44.21 -7.29 -14.90
C GLY A 12 44.11 -7.89 -16.30
N GLY A 13 44.10 -7.02 -17.32
CA GLY A 13 44.32 -7.43 -18.71
C GLY A 13 43.73 -6.40 -19.67
N GLY A 14 44.59 -5.56 -20.25
CA GLY A 14 44.19 -4.58 -21.25
C GLY A 14 43.62 -5.28 -22.48
N CYS A 15 42.31 -5.18 -22.68
CA CYS A 15 41.67 -5.46 -23.95
C CYS A 15 41.60 -4.15 -24.77
N PRO A 16 41.78 -4.22 -26.09
CA PRO A 16 41.76 -3.05 -26.96
C PRO A 16 40.44 -2.29 -26.77
N LYS A 17 40.54 -0.98 -26.53
CA LYS A 17 39.40 -0.06 -26.43
C LYS A 17 38.82 0.13 -27.83
N VAL A 18 38.09 -0.87 -28.32
CA VAL A 18 37.08 -0.63 -29.35
C VAL A 18 36.00 0.21 -28.67
N ALA A 19 36.09 1.52 -28.83
CA ALA A 19 35.08 2.47 -28.39
C ALA A 19 33.88 2.39 -29.33
N PHE A 20 33.16 1.27 -29.28
CA PHE A 20 31.79 1.30 -29.76
C PHE A 20 30.98 2.11 -28.74
N SER A 21 30.38 3.21 -29.19
CA SER A 21 29.47 4.04 -28.42
C SER A 21 28.12 3.33 -28.26
N TYR A 22 28.11 2.18 -27.60
CA TYR A 22 26.89 1.46 -27.31
C TYR A 22 26.11 2.17 -26.21
N THR A 23 24.83 2.43 -26.45
CA THR A 23 23.92 2.93 -25.42
C THR A 23 23.41 1.76 -24.59
N TYR A 24 23.56 1.84 -23.28
CA TYR A 24 23.13 0.79 -22.35
C TYR A 24 22.51 1.39 -21.10
N LEU A 25 21.60 0.64 -20.50
CA LEU A 25 20.97 0.94 -19.22
C LEU A 25 21.65 0.11 -18.13
N HIS A 26 22.18 0.78 -17.10
CA HIS A 26 22.82 0.13 -15.95
C HIS A 26 21.93 0.26 -14.72
N ILE A 27 21.55 -0.87 -14.12
CA ILE A 27 20.63 -0.94 -12.99
C ILE A 27 21.36 -1.57 -11.80
N PHE A 28 21.35 -0.86 -10.68
CA PHE A 28 21.94 -1.30 -9.42
C PHE A 28 20.85 -1.71 -8.45
N LEU A 29 20.86 -2.97 -8.00
CA LEU A 29 19.95 -3.45 -6.96
C LEU A 29 20.57 -3.17 -5.60
N ALA A 30 19.99 -2.22 -4.85
CA ALA A 30 20.49 -1.80 -3.55
C ALA A 30 20.51 -2.94 -2.51
N ASP A 31 19.53 -3.84 -2.57
CA ASP A 31 19.37 -4.90 -1.58
C ASP A 31 20.41 -6.02 -1.70
N THR A 32 20.85 -6.33 -2.93
CA THR A 32 21.76 -7.45 -3.22
C THR A 32 23.14 -7.02 -3.72
N GLY A 33 23.29 -5.74 -4.09
CA GLY A 33 24.49 -5.23 -4.75
C GLY A 33 24.69 -5.75 -6.18
N GLU A 34 23.68 -6.42 -6.75
CA GLU A 34 23.73 -6.94 -8.10
C GLU A 34 23.65 -5.82 -9.14
N GLN A 35 24.44 -5.98 -10.21
CA GLN A 35 24.46 -5.07 -11.35
C GLN A 35 23.87 -5.75 -12.57
N VAL A 36 22.79 -5.16 -13.10
CA VAL A 36 22.14 -5.62 -14.33
C VAL A 36 22.44 -4.61 -15.44
N LEU A 37 23.07 -5.09 -16.51
CA LEU A 37 23.33 -4.31 -17.70
C LEU A 37 22.33 -4.71 -18.80
N VAL A 38 21.57 -3.74 -19.29
CA VAL A 38 20.58 -3.92 -20.37
C VAL A 38 21.04 -3.12 -21.57
N ASP A 39 21.33 -3.83 -22.66
CA ASP A 39 21.60 -3.22 -23.96
C ASP A 39 20.34 -2.53 -24.52
N VAL A 40 20.45 -1.29 -24.98
CA VAL A 40 19.32 -0.51 -25.54
C VAL A 40 19.55 -0.05 -26.97
N GLU A 41 20.64 -0.48 -27.60
CA GLU A 41 20.90 -0.15 -29.00
C GLU A 41 19.79 -0.69 -29.92
N ASP A 42 19.36 0.15 -30.86
CA ASP A 42 18.30 -0.11 -31.85
C ASP A 42 16.92 -0.51 -31.29
N LYS A 43 16.66 -0.28 -30.00
CA LYS A 43 15.35 -0.58 -29.38
C LYS A 43 14.46 0.63 -29.31
N THR A 44 13.17 0.43 -29.55
CA THR A 44 12.16 1.46 -29.33
C THR A 44 11.86 1.64 -27.84
N ASN A 45 11.34 2.81 -27.44
CA ASN A 45 10.97 3.10 -26.05
C ASN A 45 10.08 2.00 -25.43
N LYS A 46 9.09 1.51 -26.19
CA LYS A 46 8.16 0.46 -25.73
C LYS A 46 8.89 -0.85 -25.44
N GLU A 47 9.81 -1.27 -26.31
CA GLU A 47 10.60 -2.49 -26.13
C GLU A 47 11.53 -2.40 -24.93
N ILE A 48 12.15 -1.23 -24.70
CA ILE A 48 12.99 -1.00 -23.52
C ILE A 48 12.14 -1.15 -22.24
N MET A 49 10.96 -0.52 -22.20
CA MET A 49 10.05 -0.58 -21.05
C MET A 49 9.54 -2.00 -20.77
N GLU A 50 9.14 -2.74 -21.81
CA GLU A 50 8.70 -4.14 -21.66
C GLU A 50 9.83 -5.05 -21.19
N HIS A 51 11.05 -4.85 -21.72
CA HIS A 51 12.22 -5.62 -21.33
C HIS A 51 12.61 -5.38 -19.86
N VAL A 52 12.65 -4.12 -19.42
CA VAL A 52 12.93 -3.78 -18.02
C VAL A 52 11.83 -4.31 -17.10
N LYS A 53 10.56 -4.16 -17.49
CA LYS A 53 9.41 -4.70 -16.74
C LYS A 53 9.44 -6.23 -16.64
N LYS A 54 9.97 -6.94 -17.64
CA LYS A 54 10.12 -8.39 -17.60
C LYS A 54 11.23 -8.85 -16.65
N ILE A 55 12.33 -8.09 -16.55
CA ILE A 55 13.50 -8.47 -15.73
C ILE A 55 13.32 -8.08 -14.26
N LEU A 56 12.84 -6.86 -14.00
CA LEU A 56 12.78 -6.28 -12.65
C LEU A 56 11.37 -5.91 -12.21
N GLY A 57 10.38 -5.96 -13.11
CA GLY A 57 9.01 -5.64 -12.76
C GLY A 57 8.40 -6.71 -11.87
N LYS A 58 7.66 -6.28 -10.85
CA LYS A 58 6.79 -7.15 -10.07
C LYS A 58 5.79 -7.86 -10.98
N SER A 59 5.51 -9.13 -10.71
CA SER A 59 4.46 -9.85 -11.43
C SER A 59 3.09 -9.21 -11.17
N LYS A 60 2.15 -9.38 -12.10
CA LYS A 60 0.78 -8.87 -11.91
C LYS A 60 0.14 -9.45 -10.66
N GLU A 61 0.42 -10.73 -10.39
CA GLU A 61 -0.08 -11.42 -9.19
C GLU A 61 0.41 -10.80 -7.89
N THR A 62 1.67 -10.37 -7.80
CA THR A 62 2.17 -9.73 -6.58
C THR A 62 1.57 -8.34 -6.39
N LEU A 63 1.40 -7.57 -7.47
CA LEU A 63 0.71 -6.27 -7.42
C LEU A 63 -0.75 -6.42 -6.95
N GLU A 64 -1.48 -7.41 -7.47
CA GLU A 64 -2.85 -7.67 -7.04
C GLU A 64 -2.94 -8.12 -5.58
N LYS A 65 -1.98 -8.90 -5.09
CA LYS A 65 -1.90 -9.30 -3.68
C LYS A 65 -1.66 -8.10 -2.78
N GLU A 66 -0.70 -7.24 -3.12
CA GLU A 66 -0.41 -6.00 -2.39
C GLU A 66 -1.65 -5.09 -2.36
N GLU A 67 -2.37 -4.97 -3.48
CA GLU A 67 -3.60 -4.18 -3.54
C GLU A 67 -4.71 -4.78 -2.67
N LYS A 68 -4.90 -6.10 -2.71
CA LYS A 68 -5.87 -6.81 -1.86
C LYS A 68 -5.54 -6.64 -0.38
N GLU A 69 -4.27 -6.68 0.01
CA GLU A 69 -3.82 -6.46 1.38
C GLU A 69 -4.07 -5.02 1.84
N ARG A 70 -3.79 -4.03 0.99
CA ARG A 70 -4.13 -2.63 1.28
C ARG A 70 -5.63 -2.42 1.47
N LYS A 71 -6.47 -3.11 0.70
CA LYS A 71 -7.93 -3.06 0.85
C LYS A 71 -8.41 -3.71 2.15
N LYS A 72 -7.73 -4.75 2.65
CA LYS A 72 -8.06 -5.37 3.95
C LYS A 72 -7.83 -4.43 5.14
N LEU A 73 -6.89 -3.49 5.02
CA LEU A 73 -6.61 -2.50 6.07
C LEU A 73 -7.84 -1.64 6.40
N SER A 74 -8.66 -1.32 5.40
CA SER A 74 -9.95 -0.67 5.59
C SER A 74 -11.05 -1.72 5.79
N HIS A 75 -11.25 -2.18 7.02
CA HIS A 75 -12.28 -3.17 7.30
C HIS A 75 -13.68 -2.51 7.38
N PRO A 76 -14.70 -2.93 6.62
CA PRO A 76 -16.05 -2.32 6.68
C PRO A 76 -16.76 -2.47 8.04
N ALA A 77 -16.26 -3.31 8.92
CA ALA A 77 -16.79 -3.48 10.27
C ALA A 77 -16.21 -2.48 11.28
N THR A 78 -15.13 -1.77 10.97
CA THR A 78 -14.57 -0.77 11.89
C THR A 78 -15.34 0.54 11.80
N PHE A 79 -15.53 1.17 12.96
CA PHE A 79 -16.16 2.47 13.12
C PHE A 79 -15.09 3.52 13.41
N GLY A 80 -15.28 4.73 12.88
CA GLY A 80 -14.35 5.83 13.11
C GLY A 80 -14.62 7.00 12.18
N PRO A 81 -13.71 7.98 12.08
CA PRO A 81 -13.92 9.17 11.28
C PRO A 81 -14.20 8.85 9.81
N LYS A 82 -15.13 9.59 9.18
CA LYS A 82 -15.54 9.43 7.76
C LYS A 82 -14.39 9.42 6.74
N LYS A 83 -13.22 9.94 7.12
CA LYS A 83 -12.01 9.93 6.28
C LYS A 83 -11.50 8.51 6.01
N TYR A 84 -11.64 7.59 6.96
CA TYR A 84 -11.03 6.26 6.90
C TYR A 84 -12.03 5.12 7.10
N HIS A 85 -13.24 5.43 7.60
CA HIS A 85 -14.26 4.44 7.95
C HIS A 85 -15.58 4.78 7.28
N LEU A 86 -16.38 3.75 7.02
CA LEU A 86 -17.69 3.90 6.39
C LEU A 86 -18.72 4.51 7.35
N ARG A 87 -18.60 4.22 8.64
CA ARG A 87 -19.54 4.64 9.69
C ARG A 87 -18.79 5.27 10.85
N GLU A 88 -19.31 6.36 11.37
CA GLU A 88 -18.72 7.08 12.51
C GLU A 88 -19.24 6.56 13.84
N CYS A 89 -20.55 6.30 13.92
CA CYS A 89 -21.22 5.89 15.13
C CYS A 89 -22.16 4.72 14.84
N MET A 90 -22.37 3.87 15.85
CA MET A 90 -23.30 2.76 15.79
C MET A 90 -24.74 3.22 15.54
N CYS A 91 -25.08 4.47 15.85
CA CYS A 91 -26.43 5.01 15.65
C CYS A 91 -26.85 5.17 14.18
N GLU A 92 -25.92 4.99 13.22
CA GLU A 92 -26.23 4.93 11.79
C GLU A 92 -26.80 3.56 11.35
N ILE A 93 -26.73 2.54 12.21
CA ILE A 93 -27.22 1.19 11.91
C ILE A 93 -28.68 1.08 12.33
N GLU A 94 -29.53 0.60 11.41
CA GLU A 94 -30.95 0.36 11.68
C GLU A 94 -31.14 -0.65 12.82
N GLY A 95 -32.13 -0.38 13.67
CA GLY A 95 -32.41 -1.20 14.86
C GLY A 95 -31.51 -0.88 16.07
N GLN A 96 -30.48 -0.04 15.93
CA GLN A 96 -29.68 0.45 17.06
C GLN A 96 -30.29 1.69 17.71
N VAL A 97 -29.85 1.97 18.94
CA VAL A 97 -30.30 3.15 19.69
C VAL A 97 -29.83 4.42 18.97
N PRO A 98 -30.73 5.36 18.64
CA PRO A 98 -30.37 6.58 17.95
C PRO A 98 -29.54 7.50 18.84
N CYS A 99 -28.68 8.30 18.19
CA CYS A 99 -27.87 9.27 18.91
C CYS A 99 -28.76 10.33 19.61
N PRO A 100 -28.50 10.68 20.90
CA PRO A 100 -29.36 11.58 21.68
C PRO A 100 -29.57 12.97 21.09
N ALA A 101 -28.65 13.40 20.22
CA ALA A 101 -28.73 14.67 19.50
C ALA A 101 -29.89 14.71 18.48
N PHE A 102 -30.24 13.56 17.88
CA PHE A 102 -31.34 13.47 16.92
C PHE A 102 -32.65 13.07 17.61
N VAL A 103 -32.60 12.06 18.47
CA VAL A 103 -33.77 11.56 19.18
C VAL A 103 -33.50 11.56 20.69
N PRO A 104 -34.21 12.38 21.47
CA PRO A 104 -34.02 12.44 22.91
C PRO A 104 -34.31 11.07 23.55
N LEU A 105 -33.32 10.51 24.27
CA LEU A 105 -33.49 9.25 24.98
C LEU A 105 -34.58 9.35 26.07
N PRO A 106 -35.24 8.24 26.45
CA PRO A 106 -36.21 8.21 27.54
C PRO A 106 -35.64 8.73 28.87
N LYS A 107 -36.49 9.31 29.72
CA LYS A 107 -36.04 9.99 30.97
C LYS A 107 -35.37 9.01 31.93
N GLU A 108 -35.84 7.78 31.95
CA GLU A 108 -35.36 6.67 32.77
C GLU A 108 -33.90 6.33 32.43
N MET A 109 -33.45 6.59 31.20
CA MET A 109 -32.08 6.31 30.74
C MET A 109 -31.11 7.47 30.95
N ARG A 110 -31.61 8.69 31.23
CA ARG A 110 -30.77 9.88 31.38
C ARG A 110 -30.22 9.99 32.80
N GLY A 111 -28.91 10.27 32.91
CA GLY A 111 -28.22 10.39 34.21
C GLY A 111 -28.85 11.42 35.16
N LYS A 112 -29.36 12.55 34.63
CA LYS A 112 -30.02 13.60 35.43
C LYS A 112 -31.19 13.07 36.25
N TYR A 113 -32.08 12.28 35.65
CA TYR A 113 -33.28 11.76 36.33
C TYR A 113 -32.97 10.50 37.14
N LYS A 114 -32.00 9.67 36.72
CA LYS A 114 -31.52 8.54 37.53
C LYS A 114 -30.95 9.01 38.86
N ALA A 115 -30.18 10.11 38.85
CA ALA A 115 -29.57 10.65 40.07
C ALA A 115 -30.62 11.20 41.05
N THR A 116 -31.65 11.91 40.56
CA THR A 116 -32.72 12.42 41.42
C THR A 116 -33.52 11.28 42.05
N MET A 117 -33.92 10.27 41.26
CA MET A 117 -34.63 9.09 41.76
C MET A 117 -33.81 8.31 42.79
N LYS A 118 -32.48 8.20 42.61
CA LYS A 118 -31.60 7.54 43.57
C LYS A 118 -31.48 8.33 44.87
N ASN A 119 -31.37 9.65 44.80
CA ASN A 119 -31.29 10.51 45.98
C ASN A 119 -32.61 10.49 46.77
N GLU A 120 -33.76 10.50 46.09
CA GLU A 120 -35.09 10.37 46.70
C GLU A 120 -35.30 9.00 47.34
N ALA A 121 -34.74 7.92 46.77
CA ALA A 121 -34.80 6.58 47.35
C ALA A 121 -33.81 6.36 48.51
N SER A 122 -32.86 7.26 48.72
CA SER A 122 -31.81 7.15 49.76
C SER A 122 -32.01 8.13 50.93
N ALA A 123 -33.06 8.95 50.87
CA ALA A 123 -33.48 9.89 51.90
C ALA A 123 -34.69 9.33 52.66
#